data_AF-A0A8T0S0I5-F1
#
_entry.id   AF-A0A8T0S0I5-F1
#
_cell.length_a   1.000
_cell.length_b   1.000
_cell.length_c   1.000
_cell.angle_alpha   90.00
_cell.angle_beta   90.00
_cell.angle_gamma   90.00
#
_symmetry.space_group_name_H-M   'P 1'
#
loop_
_entity.id
_entity.type
_entity.pdbx_description
1 polymer ?
#
loop_
_entity_poly.entity_id
_entity_poly.type
_entity_poly.pdbx_seq_one_letter_code
_entity_poly.pdbx_strand_id
1 'polypeptide(L)'
;ETVDHIIFGCPVAASLWQQVGVTLDAHTTVDTLHSTASSSAIPERHGSIFLFLCCWNIWKHRNRVVFDSIEPSLQLLLRNCREDARLWAWRLPRADVAIVEFWCALLYPHVTRCKNSTPLIAV
;
A
#
# COMPACT_ATOMS: atom_id res chain seq x y z
N GLU A 1 4.08 20.87 -4.75
CA GLU A 1 3.50 19.63 -4.23
C GLU A 1 2.05 19.51 -4.69
N THR A 2 1.67 18.42 -5.36
CA THR A 2 0.26 18.11 -5.75
C THR A 2 -0.22 16.86 -5.00
N VAL A 3 -1.53 16.62 -4.94
CA VAL A 3 -2.07 15.41 -4.29
C VAL A 3 -1.51 14.14 -4.96
N ASP A 4 -1.43 14.12 -6.29
CA ASP A 4 -0.81 13.01 -7.05
C ASP A 4 0.68 12.84 -6.69
N HIS A 5 1.43 13.94 -6.56
CA HIS A 5 2.84 13.88 -6.16
C HIS A 5 3.01 13.34 -4.73
N ILE A 6 2.08 13.65 -3.81
CA ILE A 6 2.08 13.11 -2.45
C ILE A 6 1.86 11.59 -2.49
N ILE A 7 0.84 11.16 -3.22
CA ILE A 7 0.34 9.78 -3.19
C ILE A 7 1.17 8.83 -4.06
N PHE A 8 1.81 9.31 -5.13
CA PHE A 8 2.55 8.46 -6.07
C PHE A 8 4.05 8.80 -6.16
N GLY A 9 4.44 10.05 -5.89
CA GLY A 9 5.78 10.55 -6.20
C GLY A 9 6.93 10.09 -5.29
N CYS A 10 6.63 9.42 -4.16
CA CYS A 10 7.65 8.90 -3.25
C CYS A 10 7.96 7.41 -3.53
N PRO A 11 9.23 6.96 -3.54
CA PRO A 11 9.58 5.56 -3.76
C PRO A 11 8.91 4.57 -2.78
N VAL A 12 8.69 4.99 -1.53
CA VAL A 12 7.98 4.18 -0.53
C VAL A 12 6.50 4.03 -0.89
N ALA A 13 5.87 5.08 -1.40
CA ALA A 13 4.48 5.03 -1.85
C ALA A 13 4.33 4.14 -3.09
N ALA A 14 5.20 4.29 -4.09
CA ALA A 14 5.22 3.43 -5.27
C ALA A 14 5.40 1.94 -4.90
N SER A 15 6.27 1.65 -3.92
CA SER A 15 6.47 0.28 -3.42
C SER A 15 5.24 -0.28 -2.70
N LEU A 16 4.47 0.57 -1.99
CA LEU A 16 3.20 0.15 -1.40
C LEU A 16 2.18 -0.21 -2.48
N TRP A 17 2.03 0.62 -3.52
CA TRP A 17 1.10 0.36 -4.62
C TRP A 17 1.43 -0.95 -5.34
N GLN A 18 2.70 -1.19 -5.62
CA GLN A 18 3.18 -2.47 -6.16
C GLN A 18 2.86 -3.64 -5.23
N GLN A 19 3.10 -3.49 -3.92
CA GLN A 19 2.85 -4.53 -2.91
C GLN A 19 1.37 -4.94 -2.87
N VAL A 20 0.44 -4.00 -3.02
CA VAL A 20 -1.01 -4.29 -2.98
C VAL A 20 -1.60 -4.61 -4.36
N GLY A 21 -0.76 -4.76 -5.39
CA GLY A 21 -1.19 -5.14 -6.74
C GLY A 21 -1.83 -4.02 -7.56
N VAL A 22 -1.55 -2.75 -7.22
CA VAL A 22 -1.97 -1.58 -7.98
C VAL A 22 -0.85 -1.17 -8.92
N THR A 23 -1.10 -1.32 -10.22
CA THR A 23 -0.21 -0.81 -11.27
C THR A 23 -0.52 0.66 -11.51
N LEU A 24 0.46 1.52 -11.22
CA LEU A 24 0.38 2.94 -11.57
C LEU A 24 0.88 3.12 -13.00
N ASP A 25 0.10 3.77 -13.85
CA ASP A 25 0.52 4.26 -15.16
C ASP A 25 0.72 5.78 -15.14
N ALA A 26 1.22 6.34 -16.24
CA ALA A 26 1.48 7.78 -16.37
C ALA A 26 0.20 8.65 -16.31
N HIS A 27 -0.98 8.05 -16.41
CA HIS A 27 -2.27 8.73 -16.39
C HIS A 27 -3.04 8.50 -15.08
N THR A 28 -2.50 7.70 -14.17
CA THR A 28 -3.13 7.38 -12.90
C THR A 28 -3.09 8.60 -12.00
N THR A 29 -4.28 9.14 -11.74
CA THR A 29 -4.50 10.20 -10.74
C THR A 29 -5.19 9.61 -9.51
N VAL A 30 -5.13 10.34 -8.40
CA VAL A 30 -5.89 9.98 -7.18
C VAL A 30 -7.39 9.87 -7.49
N ASP A 31 -7.92 10.71 -8.38
CA ASP A 31 -9.31 10.65 -8.81
C ASP A 31 -9.64 9.35 -9.53
N THR A 32 -8.74 8.79 -10.33
CA THR A 32 -8.96 7.52 -11.06
C THR A 32 -8.64 6.27 -10.25
N LEU A 33 -8.00 6.41 -9.08
CA LEU A 33 -7.47 5.30 -8.29
C LEU A 33 -8.55 4.27 -7.89
N HIS A 34 -9.77 4.73 -7.63
CA HIS A 34 -10.89 3.85 -7.30
C HIS A 34 -11.25 2.87 -8.42
N SER A 35 -10.99 3.23 -9.67
CA SER A 35 -11.19 2.37 -10.84
C SER A 35 -10.07 1.33 -10.97
N THR A 36 -8.88 1.63 -10.44
CA THR A 36 -7.71 0.74 -10.43
C THR A 36 -7.84 -0.42 -9.43
N ALA A 37 -8.72 -0.30 -8.43
CA ALA A 37 -9.08 -1.41 -7.52
C ALA A 37 -9.68 -2.62 -8.25
N SER A 38 -10.12 -2.45 -9.51
CA SER A 38 -10.62 -3.54 -10.35
C SER A 38 -9.51 -4.52 -10.78
N SER A 39 -8.25 -4.23 -10.46
CA SER A 39 -7.15 -5.20 -10.53
C SER A 39 -7.45 -6.39 -9.60
N SER A 40 -7.26 -7.62 -10.09
CA SER A 40 -7.75 -8.88 -9.50
C SER A 40 -7.37 -9.16 -8.04
N ALA A 41 -6.45 -8.40 -7.45
CA ALA A 41 -5.98 -8.57 -6.09
C ALA A 41 -6.86 -7.88 -5.02
N ILE A 42 -7.52 -6.76 -5.34
CA ILE A 42 -8.32 -6.00 -4.36
C ILE A 42 -9.79 -6.40 -4.49
N PRO A 43 -10.45 -6.82 -3.40
CA PRO A 43 -11.89 -7.09 -3.44
C PRO A 43 -12.69 -5.86 -3.86
N GLU A 44 -13.62 -6.02 -4.81
CA GLU A 44 -14.52 -4.95 -5.25
C GLU A 44 -15.33 -4.37 -4.08
N ARG A 45 -15.86 -5.27 -3.23
CA ARG A 45 -16.54 -4.92 -1.99
C ARG A 45 -15.58 -4.15 -1.08
N HIS A 46 -15.97 -2.95 -0.67
CA HIS A 46 -15.16 -2.07 0.20
C HIS A 46 -13.74 -1.75 -0.34
N GLY A 47 -13.46 -2.00 -1.62
CA GLY A 47 -12.14 -1.75 -2.21
C GLY A 47 -11.72 -0.28 -2.19
N SER A 48 -12.68 0.63 -2.39
CA SER A 48 -12.44 2.08 -2.26
C SER A 48 -12.03 2.50 -0.84
N ILE A 49 -12.56 1.83 0.19
CA ILE A 49 -12.18 2.05 1.58
C ILE A 49 -10.73 1.58 1.81
N PHE A 50 -10.37 0.42 1.27
CA PHE A 50 -9.00 -0.07 1.34
C PHE A 50 -8.01 0.89 0.69
N LEU A 51 -8.31 1.36 -0.53
CA LEU A 51 -7.49 2.35 -1.22
C LEU A 51 -7.38 3.66 -0.43
N PHE A 52 -8.48 4.14 0.15
CA PHE A 52 -8.49 5.31 1.01
C PHE A 52 -7.55 5.13 2.22
N LEU A 53 -7.58 3.98 2.89
CA LEU A 53 -6.69 3.68 4.02
C LEU A 53 -5.22 3.69 3.60
N CYS A 54 -4.89 3.17 2.42
CA CYS A 54 -3.54 3.23 1.85
C CYS A 54 -3.12 4.69 1.60
N CYS A 55 -3.94 5.49 0.93
CA CYS A 55 -3.66 6.91 0.69
C CYS A 55 -3.45 7.69 2.00
N TRP A 56 -4.30 7.45 2.99
CA TRP A 56 -4.21 8.09 4.31
C TRP A 56 -2.89 7.77 5.01
N ASN A 57 -2.48 6.50 4.97
CA ASN A 57 -1.22 6.08 5.59
C ASN A 57 0.01 6.57 4.83
N ILE A 58 -0.03 6.66 3.49
CA ILE A 58 1.03 7.31 2.69
C ILE A 58 1.21 8.75 3.15
N TRP A 59 0.11 9.51 3.23
CA TRP A 59 0.14 10.90 3.68
C TRP A 59 0.72 11.03 5.09
N LYS A 60 0.24 10.21 6.04
CA LYS A 60 0.78 10.18 7.42
C LYS A 60 2.28 9.87 7.45
N HIS A 61 2.72 8.83 6.74
CA HIS A 61 4.14 8.43 6.72
C HIS A 61 5.03 9.54 6.16
N ARG A 62 4.63 10.17 5.04
CA ARG A 62 5.37 11.30 4.47
C ARG A 62 5.46 12.49 5.41
N ASN A 63 4.38 12.84 6.10
CA ASN A 63 4.42 13.91 7.09
C ASN A 63 5.42 13.60 8.20
N ARG A 64 5.46 12.37 8.70
CA ARG A 64 6.44 11.99 9.72
C ARG A 64 7.87 12.04 9.19
N VAL A 65 8.11 11.66 7.93
CA VAL A 65 9.46 11.80 7.32
C VAL A 65 9.89 13.27 7.30
N VAL A 66 8.99 14.20 6.96
CA VAL A 66 9.29 15.63 6.85
C VAL A 66 9.39 16.32 8.22
N PHE A 67 8.46 16.02 9.13
CA PHE A 67 8.30 16.76 10.39
C PHE A 67 8.94 16.07 11.60
N ASP A 68 8.99 14.74 11.61
CA ASP A 68 9.60 13.96 12.70
C ASP A 68 11.00 13.43 12.32
N SER A 69 11.46 13.68 11.10
CA SER A 69 12.74 13.19 10.56
C SER A 69 12.92 11.67 10.66
N ILE A 70 11.83 10.90 10.54
CA ILE A 70 11.94 9.43 10.45
C ILE A 70 12.47 9.01 9.08
N GLU A 71 13.18 7.89 9.03
CA GLU A 71 13.62 7.30 7.76
C GLU A 71 12.41 6.78 6.96
N PRO A 72 12.33 7.02 5.64
CA PRO A 72 11.35 6.39 4.77
C PRO A 72 11.38 4.86 4.88
N SER A 73 10.24 4.22 5.12
CA SER A 73 10.19 2.77 5.36
C SER A 73 8.89 2.15 4.90
N LEU A 74 8.98 1.28 3.89
CA LEU A 74 7.85 0.49 3.40
C LEU A 74 7.29 -0.43 4.50
N GLN A 75 8.17 -1.06 5.28
CA GLN A 75 7.77 -1.96 6.36
C GLN A 75 6.93 -1.25 7.42
N LEU A 76 7.34 -0.04 7.81
CA LEU A 76 6.57 0.78 8.75
C LEU A 76 5.23 1.21 8.13
N LEU A 77 5.24 1.64 6.88
CA LEU A 77 4.02 2.04 6.17
C LEU A 77 3.01 0.89 6.07
N LEU A 78 3.43 -0.29 5.60
CA LEU A 78 2.58 -1.49 5.50
C LEU A 78 2.01 -1.93 6.85
N ARG A 79 2.84 -1.91 7.90
CA ARG A 79 2.40 -2.20 9.26
C ARG A 79 1.29 -1.24 9.71
N ASN A 80 1.47 0.07 9.51
CA ASN A 80 0.49 1.08 9.90
C ASN A 80 -0.82 0.93 9.11
N CYS A 81 -0.74 0.67 7.80
CA CYS A 81 -1.93 0.36 6.99
C CYS A 81 -2.71 -0.83 7.55
N ARG A 82 -2.00 -1.88 7.99
CA ARG A 82 -2.63 -3.10 8.53
C ARG A 82 -3.28 -2.86 9.88
N GLU A 83 -2.64 -2.07 10.74
CA GLU A 83 -3.22 -1.66 12.03
C GLU A 83 -4.48 -0.81 11.82
N ASP A 84 -4.44 0.16 10.90
CA ASP A 84 -5.61 0.98 10.55
C ASP A 84 -6.74 0.16 9.92
N ALA A 85 -6.42 -0.82 9.05
CA ALA A 85 -7.41 -1.73 8.46
C ALA A 85 -8.16 -2.53 9.54
N ARG A 86 -7.44 -3.03 10.55
CA ARG A 86 -8.04 -3.73 11.71
C ARG A 86 -8.90 -2.80 12.55
N LEU A 87 -8.48 -1.55 12.75
CA LEU A 87 -9.31 -0.55 13.43
C LEU A 87 -10.55 -0.20 12.62
N TRP A 88 -10.47 -0.27 11.28
CA TRP A 88 -11.60 -0.02 10.41
C TRP A 88 -12.66 -1.12 10.45
N ALA A 89 -12.31 -2.33 10.88
CA ALA A 89 -13.27 -3.43 11.08
C ALA A 89 -14.48 -3.01 11.92
N TRP A 90 -14.28 -2.16 12.92
CA TRP A 90 -15.35 -1.65 13.81
C TRP A 90 -16.35 -0.73 13.11
N ARG A 91 -16.02 -0.22 11.92
CA ARG A 91 -16.89 0.64 11.09
C ARG A 91 -17.64 -0.13 10.01
N LEU A 92 -17.35 -1.43 9.83
CA LEU A 92 -18.00 -2.26 8.83
C LEU A 92 -19.22 -3.00 9.41
N PRO A 93 -20.22 -3.33 8.57
CA PRO A 93 -21.24 -4.31 8.93
C PRO A 93 -20.58 -5.62 9.38
N ARG A 94 -21.13 -6.29 10.42
CA ARG A 94 -20.57 -7.54 10.97
C ARG A 94 -20.33 -8.62 9.91
N ALA A 95 -21.23 -8.70 8.92
CA ALA A 95 -21.12 -9.65 7.81
C ALA A 95 -19.90 -9.40 6.90
N ASP A 96 -19.39 -8.17 6.87
CA ASP A 96 -18.30 -7.76 5.98
C ASP A 96 -16.93 -7.72 6.68
N VAL A 97 -16.86 -7.85 8.02
CA VAL A 97 -15.61 -7.72 8.79
C VAL A 97 -14.51 -8.66 8.31
N ALA A 98 -14.88 -9.85 7.81
CA ALA A 98 -13.92 -10.82 7.29
C ALA A 98 -13.07 -10.28 6.11
N ILE A 99 -13.55 -9.26 5.40
CA ILE A 99 -12.80 -8.63 4.30
C ILE A 99 -11.49 -7.98 4.76
N VAL A 100 -11.42 -7.59 6.03
CA VAL A 100 -10.23 -6.95 6.61
C VAL A 100 -9.04 -7.90 6.62
N GLU A 101 -9.26 -9.21 6.75
CA GLU A 101 -8.16 -10.19 6.67
C GLU A 101 -7.57 -10.27 5.26
N PHE A 102 -8.38 -10.12 4.21
CA PHE A 102 -7.88 -10.02 2.84
C PHE A 102 -7.02 -8.76 2.65
N TRP A 103 -7.48 -7.62 3.16
CA TRP A 103 -6.67 -6.39 3.16
C TRP A 103 -5.35 -6.57 3.90
N CYS A 104 -5.39 -7.20 5.08
CA CYS A 104 -4.20 -7.48 5.87
C CYS A 104 -3.20 -8.40 5.16
N ALA A 105 -3.70 -9.36 4.37
CA ALA A 105 -2.88 -10.25 3.56
C ALA A 105 -2.17 -9.50 2.42
N LEU A 106 -2.85 -8.59 1.72
CA LEU A 106 -2.24 -7.73 0.68
C LEU A 106 -1.16 -6.81 1.27
N LEU A 107 -1.37 -6.35 2.50
CA LEU A 107 -0.43 -5.48 3.23
C LEU A 107 0.69 -6.25 3.93
N TYR A 108 0.71 -7.58 3.84
CA TYR A 108 1.80 -8.37 4.39
C TYR A 108 3.01 -8.32 3.44
N PRO A 109 4.20 -7.90 3.89
CA PRO A 109 5.35 -7.77 3.01
C PRO A 109 5.68 -9.09 2.33
N HIS A 110 5.77 -9.10 1.01
CA HIS A 110 6.35 -10.24 0.32
C HIS A 110 7.84 -10.26 0.62
N VAL A 111 8.31 -11.30 1.32
CA VAL A 111 9.76 -11.54 1.45
C VAL A 111 10.26 -11.96 0.07
N THR A 112 10.71 -10.99 -0.72
CA THR A 112 11.54 -11.27 -1.88
C THR A 112 12.87 -11.80 -1.36
N ARG A 113 13.00 -13.13 -1.33
CA ARG A 113 14.28 -13.78 -1.13
C ARG A 113 15.18 -13.33 -2.27
N CYS A 114 16.13 -12.42 -2.01
CA CYS A 114 17.19 -12.09 -2.96
C CYS A 114 17.84 -13.40 -3.41
N LYS A 115 17.58 -13.82 -4.66
CA LYS A 115 18.40 -14.82 -5.32
C LYS A 115 19.73 -14.15 -5.64
N ASN A 116 20.68 -14.23 -4.70
CA ASN A 116 22.09 -14.05 -5.03
C ASN A 116 22.51 -15.25 -5.90
N SER A 117 22.34 -15.13 -7.20
CA SER A 117 22.91 -16.05 -8.19
C SER A 117 23.94 -15.31 -9.02
N THR A 118 25.08 -15.02 -8.41
CA THR A 118 26.36 -14.96 -9.12
C THR A 118 26.92 -16.38 -9.16
N PRO A 119 27.04 -17.05 -10.32
CA PRO A 119 28.00 -18.13 -10.43
C PRO A 119 29.39 -17.47 -10.45
N LEU A 120 30.15 -17.71 -9.38
CA LEU A 120 31.58 -17.48 -9.38
C LEU A 120 32.18 -18.29 -10.53
N ILE A 121 32.90 -17.57 -11.38
CA ILE A 121 33.80 -18.07 -12.41
C ILE A 121 34.72 -19.12 -11.76
N ALA A 122 34.62 -20.37 -12.22
CA ALA A 122 35.67 -21.35 -11.99
C ALA A 122 36.68 -21.21 -13.13
N VAL A 123 37.92 -20.91 -12.74
CA VAL A 123 39.14 -20.94 -13.56
C VAL A 123 39.42 -22.36 -14.02
#